data_AF-A0A2R5FY28-F1
#
_entry.id   AF-A0A2R5FY28-F1
#
_cell.length_a   1.000
_cell.length_b   1.000
_cell.length_c   1.000
_cell.angle_alpha   90.00
_cell.angle_beta   90.00
_cell.angle_gamma   90.00
#
_symmetry.space_group_name_H-M   'P 1'
#
loop_
_entity.id
_entity.type
_entity.pdbx_description
1 polymer ?
#
loop_
_entity_poly.entity_id
_entity_poly.type
_entity_poly.pdbx_seq_one_letter_code
_entity_poly.pdbx_strand_id
1 'polypeptide(L)'
;MEWGRIKPNFPRIDWQTGKPVKYESPPKTANRVTYFDVPNCILSKIARRYNVSDIQRVLFAKRGKKLKVKSRKNSAFGNGTLLHSLLQLGQYQGTLTQIAEYSSFLGLCRKSILNPLIFWSWVKQHKQENIDSQQEDLQITFWEWVRQHPEIPIILCEGEKKAACLLSLGFVAIALPGIWNGRVGKQDFDERLHPDLVPMAQAGRKFIILFDYETSSKTRWSVYQATVRTAKAIEAVGCECEVALLPGPEKGVDDFVVARGEDTNAGLTAIIDDAKSLKDYQRSYRAKKWGLSKYKPDVTVNVKYLSEALCIPDLEEKCSSVPELYDIAQEQLFTPSVKGHFRKEKSTDSGGVDSDKSKKSPTFNFPKSGLVVLWSDMGTGKTELMRWWRDQNPDARFLNNGHRVNLLKNLAERLRTAMYSDLGYTGLAQAPALSITIDSLHKLNTQSLTYGCIFIDEACQYLTHLLHSNTCKQHRAAILEVLEYIVYNAPLVVIADAHMDDLTVNFFLAMRPKGEVPYIIKNEWRNGSRTIYWYEGDNESAIVAQISAALMLGEKVMVASDSKRFIKKLDKSFTIKYEESNSEKSHTQKKYRIWSGRSDK
;
A
#
# COMPACT_ATOMS: atom_id res chain seq x y z
N MET A 1 -29.74 -7.52 18.92
CA MET A 1 -30.08 -7.53 17.48
C MET A 1 -31.18 -8.56 17.25
N GLU A 2 -32.26 -8.20 16.54
CA GLU A 2 -33.48 -9.02 16.42
C GLU A 2 -33.50 -9.97 15.22
N TRP A 3 -32.67 -9.75 14.19
CA TRP A 3 -32.64 -10.57 12.96
C TRP A 3 -31.28 -10.47 12.24
N GLY A 4 -30.92 -11.53 11.48
CA GLY A 4 -29.80 -11.57 10.53
C GLY A 4 -30.31 -11.76 9.11
N ARG A 5 -29.42 -11.89 8.12
CA ARG A 5 -29.85 -12.17 6.73
C ARG A 5 -30.46 -13.56 6.63
N ILE A 6 -31.55 -13.68 5.87
CA ILE A 6 -32.31 -14.91 5.70
C ILE A 6 -31.89 -15.55 4.38
N LYS A 7 -31.75 -16.88 4.36
CA LYS A 7 -31.59 -17.64 3.12
C LYS A 7 -32.99 -17.98 2.57
N PRO A 8 -33.47 -17.32 1.51
CA PRO A 8 -34.78 -17.62 0.95
C PRO A 8 -34.79 -19.02 0.30
N ASN A 9 -35.93 -19.71 0.36
CA ASN A 9 -36.15 -20.95 -0.40
C ASN A 9 -36.22 -20.67 -1.91
N PHE A 10 -36.74 -19.50 -2.28
CA PHE A 10 -36.84 -19.01 -3.65
C PHE A 10 -36.12 -17.66 -3.75
N PRO A 11 -34.80 -17.66 -4.03
CA PRO A 11 -34.01 -16.43 -4.07
C PRO A 11 -34.42 -15.54 -5.24
N ARG A 12 -34.45 -14.23 -5.02
CA ARG A 12 -34.63 -13.29 -6.14
C ARG A 12 -33.39 -13.28 -7.03
N ILE A 13 -33.57 -12.96 -8.31
CA ILE A 13 -32.45 -12.72 -9.22
C ILE A 13 -32.02 -11.26 -9.12
N ASP A 14 -30.73 -11.04 -8.91
CA ASP A 14 -30.12 -9.73 -8.98
C ASP A 14 -30.09 -9.25 -10.44
N TRP A 15 -30.67 -8.09 -10.69
CA TRP A 15 -30.90 -7.56 -12.04
C TRP A 15 -29.61 -7.09 -12.74
N GLN A 16 -28.53 -6.82 -12.00
CA GLN A 16 -27.25 -6.37 -12.56
C GLN A 16 -26.35 -7.55 -12.92
N THR A 17 -26.32 -8.54 -12.05
CA THR A 17 -25.39 -9.68 -12.16
C THR A 17 -26.05 -10.91 -12.76
N GLY A 18 -27.39 -10.96 -12.83
CA GLY A 18 -28.17 -12.11 -13.29
C GLY A 18 -28.09 -13.32 -12.34
N LYS A 19 -27.56 -13.15 -11.12
CA LYS A 19 -27.33 -14.24 -10.17
C LYS A 19 -28.39 -14.28 -9.06
N PRO A 20 -28.73 -15.46 -8.52
CA PRO A 20 -29.62 -15.56 -7.38
C PRO A 20 -28.99 -14.94 -6.13
N VAL A 21 -29.76 -14.08 -5.45
CA VAL A 21 -29.36 -13.47 -4.16
C VAL A 21 -29.49 -14.54 -3.08
N LYS A 22 -28.35 -15.08 -2.66
CA LYS A 22 -28.28 -16.22 -1.72
C LYS A 22 -28.79 -15.88 -0.31
N TYR A 23 -28.66 -14.62 0.11
CA TYR A 23 -29.06 -14.14 1.43
C TYR A 23 -29.72 -12.76 1.32
N GLU A 24 -30.89 -12.60 1.89
CA GLU A 24 -31.69 -11.36 1.79
C GLU A 24 -31.93 -10.77 3.18
N SER A 25 -31.83 -9.45 3.28
CA SER A 25 -32.29 -8.69 4.44
C SER A 25 -33.78 -8.39 4.26
N PRO A 26 -34.56 -8.20 5.34
CA PRO A 26 -35.93 -7.72 5.24
C PRO A 26 -36.03 -6.47 4.34
N PRO A 27 -37.13 -6.30 3.59
CA PRO A 27 -37.28 -5.15 2.69
C PRO A 27 -37.03 -3.82 3.40
N LYS A 28 -36.34 -2.90 2.70
CA LYS A 28 -35.99 -1.54 3.17
C LYS A 28 -35.08 -1.51 4.40
N THR A 29 -34.38 -2.60 4.72
CA THR A 29 -33.36 -2.63 5.77
C THR A 29 -31.96 -2.72 5.17
N ALA A 30 -30.99 -2.07 5.82
CA ALA A 30 -29.59 -2.17 5.41
C ALA A 30 -29.07 -3.59 5.66
N ASN A 31 -28.13 -4.05 4.82
CA ASN A 31 -27.41 -5.29 5.05
C ASN A 31 -26.56 -5.15 6.33
N ARG A 32 -26.79 -6.04 7.30
CA ARG A 32 -26.12 -6.07 8.60
C ARG A 32 -25.23 -7.28 8.74
N VAL A 33 -24.27 -7.20 9.65
CA VAL A 33 -23.46 -8.36 10.04
C VAL A 33 -24.34 -9.43 10.69
N THR A 34 -24.01 -10.70 10.50
CA THR A 34 -24.82 -11.82 10.97
C THR A 34 -24.19 -12.44 12.21
N TYR A 35 -24.94 -12.41 13.31
CA TYR A 35 -24.66 -13.11 14.56
C TYR A 35 -25.49 -14.39 14.64
N PHE A 36 -24.85 -15.55 14.70
CA PHE A 36 -25.54 -16.84 14.80
C PHE A 36 -26.15 -17.06 16.18
N ASP A 37 -27.25 -17.81 16.22
CA ASP A 37 -27.72 -18.43 17.46
C ASP A 37 -26.91 -19.73 17.65
N VAL A 38 -25.94 -19.71 18.56
CA VAL A 38 -24.90 -20.74 18.68
C VAL A 38 -25.29 -21.78 19.74
N PRO A 39 -25.36 -23.08 19.40
CA PRO A 39 -25.66 -24.14 20.37
C PRO A 39 -24.58 -24.30 21.45
N ASN A 40 -24.99 -24.76 22.64
CA ASN A 40 -24.09 -24.99 23.77
C ASN A 40 -22.91 -25.93 23.47
N CYS A 41 -23.09 -26.93 22.61
CA CYS A 41 -22.00 -27.83 22.24
C CYS A 41 -20.84 -27.10 21.53
N ILE A 42 -21.15 -26.06 20.74
CA ILE A 42 -20.14 -25.22 20.09
C ILE A 42 -19.49 -24.29 21.13
N LEU A 43 -20.28 -23.74 22.06
CA LEU A 43 -19.73 -22.95 23.17
C LEU A 43 -18.69 -23.76 23.97
N SER A 44 -19.04 -24.99 24.39
CA SER A 44 -18.08 -25.87 25.09
C SER A 44 -16.81 -26.13 24.27
N LYS A 45 -16.93 -26.23 22.94
CA LYS A 45 -15.79 -26.42 22.05
C LYS A 45 -14.89 -25.18 21.99
N ILE A 46 -15.49 -23.98 21.91
CA ILE A 46 -14.77 -22.69 21.91
C ILE A 46 -14.07 -22.48 23.25
N ALA A 47 -14.76 -22.69 24.36
CA ALA A 47 -14.20 -22.50 25.68
C ALA A 47 -13.01 -23.44 25.95
N ARG A 48 -13.07 -24.71 25.49
CA ARG A 48 -11.91 -25.61 25.54
C ARG A 48 -10.75 -25.12 24.67
N ARG A 49 -11.02 -24.61 23.47
CA ARG A 49 -9.97 -24.11 22.56
C ARG A 49 -9.20 -22.94 23.18
N TYR A 50 -9.91 -22.00 23.79
CA TYR A 50 -9.31 -20.79 24.36
C TYR A 50 -9.07 -20.89 25.88
N ASN A 51 -9.15 -22.10 26.44
CA ASN A 51 -8.90 -22.40 27.85
C ASN A 51 -9.70 -21.53 28.85
N VAL A 52 -11.00 -21.31 28.57
CA VAL A 52 -11.91 -20.54 29.44
C VAL A 52 -12.66 -21.50 30.37
N SER A 53 -12.42 -21.38 31.68
CA SER A 53 -12.85 -22.35 32.70
C SER A 53 -14.29 -22.20 33.22
N ASP A 54 -14.95 -21.06 32.99
CA ASP A 54 -16.28 -20.78 33.57
C ASP A 54 -17.42 -20.88 32.54
N ILE A 55 -17.90 -22.11 32.32
CA ILE A 55 -19.07 -22.40 31.44
C ILE A 55 -20.31 -22.80 32.27
N GLN A 56 -20.13 -23.16 33.54
CA GLN A 56 -21.18 -23.76 34.38
C GLN A 56 -22.33 -22.79 34.69
N ARG A 57 -22.10 -21.47 34.56
CA ARG A 57 -23.09 -20.40 34.78
C ARG A 57 -23.86 -19.99 33.52
N VAL A 58 -23.60 -20.63 32.37
CA VAL A 58 -24.15 -20.19 31.08
C VAL A 58 -25.34 -21.07 30.64
N LEU A 59 -26.48 -20.93 31.32
CA LEU A 59 -27.75 -21.57 30.92
C LEU A 59 -28.55 -20.62 30.03
N PHE A 60 -28.82 -21.04 28.79
CA PHE A 60 -29.46 -20.17 27.80
C PHE A 60 -30.97 -20.35 27.70
N ALA A 61 -31.68 -19.22 27.86
CA ALA A 61 -33.01 -19.05 27.30
C ALA A 61 -32.96 -19.25 25.77
N LYS A 62 -33.60 -20.30 25.25
CA LYS A 62 -33.92 -20.39 23.82
C LYS A 62 -34.72 -19.14 23.41
N ARG A 63 -34.27 -18.43 22.37
CA ARG A 63 -34.99 -17.31 21.75
C ARG A 63 -36.47 -17.68 21.55
N GLY A 64 -37.37 -16.97 22.22
CA GLY A 64 -38.83 -17.21 22.16
C GLY A 64 -39.48 -17.77 23.43
N LYS A 65 -38.73 -18.23 24.44
CA LYS A 65 -39.31 -18.46 25.77
C LYS A 65 -39.53 -17.11 26.47
N LYS A 66 -40.78 -16.64 26.55
CA LYS A 66 -41.14 -15.60 27.53
C LYS A 66 -40.65 -16.06 28.90
N LEU A 67 -39.76 -15.30 29.53
CA LEU A 67 -39.51 -15.42 30.96
C LEU A 67 -40.87 -15.26 31.64
N LYS A 68 -41.43 -16.35 32.17
CA LYS A 68 -42.58 -16.26 33.07
C LYS A 68 -42.05 -15.65 34.35
N VAL A 69 -41.98 -14.31 34.41
CA VAL A 69 -42.05 -13.62 35.68
C VAL A 69 -43.44 -13.97 36.22
N LYS A 70 -43.51 -14.94 37.14
CA LYS A 70 -44.70 -15.08 37.97
C LYS A 70 -44.84 -13.73 38.66
N SER A 71 -45.78 -12.91 38.20
CA SER A 71 -46.29 -11.81 39.01
C SER A 71 -46.77 -12.44 40.31
N ARG A 72 -45.97 -12.35 41.36
CA ARG A 72 -46.48 -12.50 42.71
C ARG A 72 -47.43 -11.33 42.88
N LYS A 73 -48.72 -11.63 42.79
CA LYS A 73 -49.77 -10.82 43.41
C LYS A 73 -49.30 -10.46 44.82
N ASN A 74 -49.32 -9.16 45.11
CA ASN A 74 -49.46 -8.52 46.41
C ASN A 74 -48.81 -9.22 47.61
N SER A 75 -47.67 -8.67 48.06
CA SER A 75 -47.31 -8.40 49.46
C SER A 75 -45.79 -8.33 49.59
N ALA A 76 -45.29 -7.50 50.50
CA ALA A 76 -43.88 -7.26 50.80
C ALA A 76 -43.16 -6.24 49.89
N PHE A 77 -43.64 -5.01 49.88
CA PHE A 77 -42.80 -3.83 50.21
C PHE A 77 -43.78 -2.75 50.66
N GLY A 78 -43.83 -2.49 51.96
CA GLY A 78 -44.75 -1.51 52.52
C GLY A 78 -44.48 -0.14 51.93
N ASN A 79 -45.51 0.50 51.37
CA ASN A 79 -45.50 1.88 50.91
C ASN A 79 -45.07 2.90 52.00
N GLY A 80 -44.85 2.48 53.24
CA GLY A 80 -44.52 3.33 54.38
C GLY A 80 -43.07 3.80 54.45
N THR A 81 -42.07 2.99 54.11
CA THR A 81 -40.65 3.33 54.34
C THR A 81 -40.13 4.42 53.41
N LEU A 82 -40.50 4.40 52.14
CA LEU A 82 -40.08 5.38 51.14
C LEU A 82 -40.75 6.75 51.36
N LEU A 83 -42.01 6.73 51.81
CA LEU A 83 -42.81 7.92 52.09
C LEU A 83 -42.38 8.62 53.38
N HIS A 84 -41.98 7.85 54.40
CA HIS A 84 -41.46 8.40 55.65
C HIS A 84 -40.13 9.15 55.42
N SER A 85 -39.24 8.60 54.57
CA SER A 85 -37.97 9.23 54.20
C SER A 85 -38.15 10.50 53.35
N LEU A 86 -39.14 10.52 52.44
CA LEU A 86 -39.43 11.70 51.61
C LEU A 86 -40.11 12.83 52.40
N LEU A 87 -40.92 12.50 53.42
CA LEU A 87 -41.50 13.48 54.34
C LEU A 87 -40.45 14.08 55.30
N GLN A 88 -39.49 13.29 55.78
CA GLN A 88 -38.38 13.78 56.62
C GLN A 88 -37.44 14.73 55.88
N LEU A 89 -37.31 14.60 54.56
CA LEU A 89 -36.48 15.48 53.73
C LEU A 89 -37.19 16.79 53.30
N GLY A 90 -38.46 17.00 53.68
CA GLY A 90 -39.21 18.22 53.38
C GLY A 90 -39.57 18.42 51.91
N GLN A 91 -39.54 17.36 51.10
CA GLN A 91 -39.62 17.42 49.63
C GLN A 91 -40.97 16.96 49.04
N TYR A 92 -42.02 16.84 49.87
CA TYR A 92 -43.37 16.47 49.46
C TYR A 92 -44.37 17.57 49.83
N GLN A 93 -45.23 17.99 48.88
CA GLN A 93 -46.18 19.10 49.04
C GLN A 93 -47.67 18.67 49.14
N GLY A 94 -47.98 17.36 49.23
CA GLY A 94 -49.35 16.85 49.25
C GLY A 94 -49.84 16.36 50.63
N THR A 95 -51.13 16.08 50.77
CA THR A 95 -51.72 15.45 51.97
C THR A 95 -51.72 13.92 51.86
N LEU A 96 -51.49 13.21 52.98
CA LEU A 96 -51.42 11.74 53.06
C LEU A 96 -52.62 11.00 52.43
N THR A 97 -53.80 11.64 52.42
CA THR A 97 -55.03 11.13 51.82
C THR A 97 -54.99 11.01 50.31
N GLN A 98 -54.19 11.81 49.59
CA GLN A 98 -54.09 11.73 48.13
C GLN A 98 -53.26 10.53 47.64
N ILE A 99 -52.49 9.87 48.52
CA ILE A 99 -51.61 8.76 48.17
C ILE A 99 -52.36 7.43 48.12
N ALA A 100 -53.42 7.27 48.93
CA ALA A 100 -54.16 6.02 49.04
C ALA A 100 -54.87 5.59 47.74
N GLU A 101 -55.12 6.53 46.82
CA GLU A 101 -55.79 6.23 45.55
C GLU A 101 -54.85 5.74 44.43
N TYR A 102 -53.52 5.83 44.58
CA TYR A 102 -52.59 5.52 43.51
C TYR A 102 -51.75 4.26 43.81
N SER A 103 -51.99 3.21 43.04
CA SER A 103 -51.35 1.89 43.21
C SER A 103 -49.94 1.77 42.57
N SER A 104 -49.37 2.84 42.00
CA SER A 104 -48.00 2.81 41.45
C SER A 104 -47.27 4.17 41.47
N PHE A 105 -45.97 4.16 41.79
CA PHE A 105 -45.09 5.34 41.82
C PHE A 105 -44.96 6.06 40.46
N LEU A 106 -45.10 5.32 39.36
CA LEU A 106 -45.16 5.87 38.00
C LEU A 106 -46.41 6.74 37.77
N GLY A 107 -47.51 6.46 38.47
CA GLY A 107 -48.72 7.29 38.47
C GLY A 107 -48.50 8.66 39.12
N LEU A 108 -47.70 8.71 40.19
CA LEU A 108 -47.39 9.95 40.93
C LEU A 108 -46.43 10.86 40.13
N CYS A 109 -45.46 10.28 39.41
CA CYS A 109 -44.54 11.05 38.55
C CYS A 109 -45.25 11.67 37.33
N ARG A 110 -46.29 11.01 36.79
CA ARG A 110 -47.05 11.51 35.63
C ARG A 110 -47.93 12.72 35.93
N LYS A 111 -48.31 12.94 37.20
CA LYS A 111 -49.10 14.10 37.63
C LYS A 111 -48.26 15.20 38.30
N SER A 112 -46.93 15.15 38.14
CA SER A 112 -45.99 16.15 38.67
C SER A 112 -45.96 16.26 40.21
N ILE A 113 -46.49 15.26 40.91
CA ILE A 113 -46.53 15.21 42.39
C ILE A 113 -45.15 14.77 42.95
N LEU A 114 -44.38 14.01 42.15
CA LEU A 114 -43.03 13.58 42.47
C LEU A 114 -42.09 13.93 41.31
N ASN A 115 -40.98 14.60 41.57
CA ASN A 115 -40.04 15.01 40.52
C ASN A 115 -39.33 13.76 39.94
N PRO A 116 -39.43 13.52 38.60
CA PRO A 116 -38.87 12.33 37.97
C PRO A 116 -37.33 12.24 38.09
N LEU A 117 -36.62 13.36 38.21
CA LEU A 117 -35.17 13.34 38.41
C LEU A 117 -34.78 12.82 39.80
N ILE A 118 -35.61 13.07 40.81
CA ILE A 118 -35.37 12.62 42.19
C ILE A 118 -35.66 11.11 42.30
N PHE A 119 -36.70 10.63 41.63
CA PHE A 119 -36.95 9.18 41.49
C PHE A 119 -35.75 8.46 40.87
N TRP A 120 -35.20 8.99 39.76
CA TRP A 120 -34.03 8.40 39.13
C TRP A 120 -32.77 8.51 39.99
N SER A 121 -32.61 9.59 40.78
CA SER A 121 -31.50 9.72 41.74
C SER A 121 -31.60 8.70 42.87
N TRP A 122 -32.79 8.51 43.45
CA TRP A 122 -33.04 7.50 44.49
C TRP A 122 -32.84 6.07 43.95
N VAL A 123 -33.37 5.76 42.77
CA VAL A 123 -33.16 4.47 42.09
C VAL A 123 -31.66 4.22 41.82
N LYS A 124 -30.91 5.27 41.49
CA LYS A 124 -29.46 5.17 41.24
C LYS A 124 -28.67 4.98 42.55
N GLN A 125 -29.12 5.61 43.64
CA GLN A 125 -28.48 5.57 44.96
C GLN A 125 -28.82 4.30 45.75
N HIS A 126 -29.94 3.62 45.47
CA HIS A 126 -30.35 2.38 46.13
C HIS A 126 -30.28 1.14 45.24
N LYS A 127 -29.70 1.26 44.03
CA LYS A 127 -29.39 0.11 43.17
C LYS A 127 -28.29 -0.80 43.75
N GLN A 128 -27.60 -0.36 44.80
CA GLN A 128 -26.45 -1.04 45.39
C GLN A 128 -26.75 -1.78 46.70
N GLU A 129 -27.94 -1.65 47.28
CA GLU A 129 -28.25 -2.23 48.61
C GLU A 129 -29.41 -3.24 48.64
N ASN A 130 -29.87 -3.76 47.50
CA ASN A 130 -30.80 -4.89 47.52
C ASN A 130 -30.50 -5.87 46.38
N ILE A 131 -29.48 -6.69 46.59
CA ILE A 131 -29.40 -8.00 45.94
C ILE A 131 -29.50 -9.01 47.07
N ASP A 132 -30.74 -9.40 47.35
CA ASP A 132 -31.07 -10.53 48.20
C ASP A 132 -30.43 -11.77 47.58
N SER A 133 -29.43 -12.30 48.28
CA SER A 133 -28.81 -13.59 48.01
C SER A 133 -29.89 -14.66 48.00
N GLN A 134 -30.14 -15.30 46.85
CA GLN A 134 -30.69 -16.67 46.63
C GLN A 134 -31.37 -16.86 45.25
N GLN A 135 -30.90 -16.21 44.17
CA GLN A 135 -31.30 -16.58 42.80
C GLN A 135 -30.15 -16.35 41.79
N GLU A 136 -29.06 -17.12 41.90
CA GLU A 136 -27.89 -17.06 41.02
C GLU A 136 -28.04 -17.91 39.74
N ASP A 137 -28.92 -17.52 38.81
CA ASP A 137 -28.89 -18.06 37.44
C ASP A 137 -29.15 -16.93 36.42
N LEU A 138 -28.15 -16.07 36.22
CA LEU A 138 -28.17 -15.06 35.15
C LEU A 138 -27.95 -15.73 33.78
N GLN A 139 -29.04 -15.97 33.06
CA GLN A 139 -29.02 -16.55 31.71
C GLN A 139 -28.45 -15.55 30.68
N ILE A 140 -27.15 -15.61 30.40
CA ILE A 140 -26.48 -14.76 29.40
C ILE A 140 -26.50 -15.38 27.99
N THR A 141 -26.43 -14.54 26.94
CA THR A 141 -26.37 -15.03 25.54
C THR A 141 -24.93 -15.38 25.08
N PHE A 142 -24.71 -16.04 23.92
CA PHE A 142 -23.40 -16.57 23.51
C PHE A 142 -22.51 -15.41 23.16
N TRP A 143 -23.08 -14.43 22.48
CA TRP A 143 -22.43 -13.18 22.17
C TRP A 143 -22.22 -12.30 23.41
N GLU A 144 -23.06 -12.41 24.44
CA GLU A 144 -22.81 -11.74 25.72
C GLU A 144 -21.66 -12.41 26.47
N TRP A 145 -21.58 -13.74 26.46
CA TRP A 145 -20.45 -14.50 27.00
C TRP A 145 -19.17 -14.17 26.24
N VAL A 146 -19.18 -14.19 24.90
CA VAL A 146 -18.04 -13.73 24.09
C VAL A 146 -17.64 -12.32 24.51
N ARG A 147 -18.58 -11.38 24.64
CA ARG A 147 -18.27 -10.00 25.08
C ARG A 147 -17.64 -9.93 26.48
N GLN A 148 -17.92 -10.88 27.38
CA GLN A 148 -17.27 -10.95 28.70
C GLN A 148 -15.84 -11.52 28.64
N HIS A 149 -15.46 -12.16 27.53
CA HIS A 149 -14.17 -12.79 27.31
C HIS A 149 -13.37 -12.13 26.16
N PRO A 150 -12.85 -10.89 26.35
CA PRO A 150 -12.06 -10.16 25.35
C PRO A 150 -10.80 -10.89 24.86
N GLU A 151 -10.29 -11.85 25.64
CA GLU A 151 -9.18 -12.74 25.28
C GLU A 151 -9.50 -13.67 24.10
N ILE A 152 -10.78 -13.92 23.80
CA ILE A 152 -11.18 -14.75 22.67
C ILE A 152 -11.12 -13.90 21.38
N PRO A 153 -10.29 -14.29 20.38
CA PRO A 153 -10.21 -13.59 19.11
C PRO A 153 -11.47 -13.78 18.28
N ILE A 154 -11.86 -12.75 17.52
CA ILE A 154 -13.03 -12.78 16.64
C ILE A 154 -12.59 -12.77 15.18
N ILE A 155 -13.01 -13.79 14.43
CA ILE A 155 -12.74 -13.88 12.99
C ILE A 155 -13.86 -13.19 12.20
N LEU A 156 -13.49 -12.28 11.30
CA LEU A 156 -14.40 -11.68 10.32
C LEU A 156 -14.23 -12.37 8.97
N CYS A 157 -15.31 -12.96 8.46
CA CYS A 157 -15.31 -13.62 7.16
C CYS A 157 -16.48 -13.18 6.29
N GLU A 158 -16.32 -13.31 4.97
CA GLU A 158 -17.38 -13.00 4.01
C GLU A 158 -18.39 -14.15 3.91
N GLY A 159 -19.63 -13.89 4.33
CA GLY A 159 -20.75 -14.81 4.16
C GLY A 159 -21.00 -15.77 5.33
N GLU A 160 -22.26 -16.18 5.43
CA GLU A 160 -22.84 -16.88 6.57
C GLU A 160 -22.33 -18.33 6.69
N LYS A 161 -22.15 -19.03 5.56
CA LYS A 161 -21.62 -20.41 5.58
C LYS A 161 -20.21 -20.50 6.14
N LYS A 162 -19.37 -19.51 5.84
CA LYS A 162 -17.98 -19.44 6.30
C LYS A 162 -17.90 -19.25 7.80
N ALA A 163 -18.68 -18.31 8.34
CA ALA A 163 -18.78 -18.12 9.78
C ALA A 163 -19.35 -19.35 10.49
N ALA A 164 -20.38 -20.00 9.93
CA ALA A 164 -20.93 -21.24 10.49
C ALA A 164 -19.89 -22.38 10.49
N CYS A 165 -19.07 -22.48 9.44
CA CYS A 165 -17.97 -23.45 9.34
C CYS A 165 -16.89 -23.19 10.41
N LEU A 166 -16.48 -21.94 10.60
CA LEU A 166 -15.53 -21.55 11.64
C LEU A 166 -16.07 -21.84 13.06
N LEU A 167 -17.34 -21.48 13.31
CA LEU A 167 -18.02 -21.75 14.57
C LEU A 167 -18.09 -23.25 14.87
N SER A 168 -18.43 -24.09 13.89
CA SER A 168 -18.48 -25.55 14.10
C SER A 168 -17.11 -26.17 14.40
N LEU A 169 -16.03 -25.53 13.97
CA LEU A 169 -14.65 -25.89 14.29
C LEU A 169 -14.15 -25.32 15.62
N GLY A 170 -14.93 -24.47 16.29
CA GLY A 170 -14.62 -23.90 17.59
C GLY A 170 -13.89 -22.55 17.54
N PHE A 171 -13.94 -21.84 16.42
CA PHE A 171 -13.49 -20.46 16.31
C PHE A 171 -14.67 -19.50 16.43
N VAL A 172 -14.52 -18.38 17.14
CA VAL A 172 -15.57 -17.34 17.16
C VAL A 172 -15.51 -16.56 15.86
N ALA A 173 -16.59 -16.57 15.08
CA ALA A 173 -16.65 -15.90 13.79
C ALA A 173 -17.96 -15.11 13.59
N ILE A 174 -17.84 -13.92 13.00
CA ILE A 174 -18.96 -13.05 12.60
C ILE A 174 -18.98 -12.96 11.08
N ALA A 175 -20.15 -13.19 10.48
CA ALA A 175 -20.32 -13.10 9.03
C ALA A 175 -20.58 -11.66 8.59
N LEU A 176 -19.77 -11.19 7.64
CA LEU A 176 -20.02 -9.94 6.92
C LEU A 176 -20.83 -10.22 5.65
N PRO A 177 -21.81 -9.37 5.28
CA PRO A 177 -22.56 -9.48 4.02
C PRO A 177 -21.70 -9.44 2.76
N GLY A 178 -20.53 -8.82 2.85
CA GLY A 178 -19.52 -8.64 1.82
C GLY A 178 -18.25 -8.05 2.44
N ILE A 179 -17.14 -8.13 1.71
CA ILE A 179 -15.81 -7.67 2.19
C ILE A 179 -15.79 -6.19 2.63
N TRP A 180 -16.67 -5.36 2.08
CA TRP A 180 -16.74 -3.93 2.39
C TRP A 180 -17.61 -3.60 3.62
N ASN A 181 -18.33 -4.58 4.17
CA ASN A 181 -19.33 -4.37 5.23
C ASN A 181 -18.77 -4.43 6.66
N GLY A 182 -17.45 -4.52 6.83
CA GLY A 182 -16.80 -4.38 8.14
C GLY A 182 -16.80 -2.95 8.68
N ARG A 183 -17.18 -1.96 7.87
CA ARG A 183 -17.09 -0.53 8.17
C ARG A 183 -18.20 0.27 7.49
N VAL A 184 -18.41 1.51 7.93
CA VAL A 184 -19.36 2.48 7.35
C VAL A 184 -18.69 3.84 7.20
N GLY A 185 -19.26 4.72 6.38
CA GLY A 185 -18.73 6.06 6.11
C GLY A 185 -18.02 6.18 4.76
N LYS A 186 -17.61 7.39 4.41
CA LYS A 186 -16.82 7.72 3.23
C LYS A 186 -15.33 7.65 3.57
N GLN A 187 -14.54 7.19 2.60
CA GLN A 187 -13.10 7.11 2.72
C GLN A 187 -12.51 8.48 3.11
N ASP A 188 -11.54 8.48 4.02
CA ASP A 188 -10.75 9.66 4.43
C ASP A 188 -11.54 10.79 5.13
N PHE A 189 -12.85 10.62 5.36
CA PHE A 189 -13.69 11.59 6.07
C PHE A 189 -14.24 11.04 7.39
N ASP A 190 -15.11 10.03 7.31
CA ASP A 190 -15.88 9.52 8.45
C ASP A 190 -15.94 7.98 8.48
N GLU A 191 -14.95 7.33 7.88
CA GLU A 191 -14.82 5.87 7.86
C GLU A 191 -14.60 5.34 9.28
N ARG A 192 -15.53 4.52 9.76
CA ARG A 192 -15.55 3.94 11.11
C ARG A 192 -15.98 2.48 11.09
N LEU A 193 -15.64 1.74 12.14
CA LEU A 193 -16.06 0.36 12.31
C LEU A 193 -17.59 0.25 12.22
N HIS A 194 -18.08 -0.83 11.61
CA HIS A 194 -19.52 -1.02 11.45
C HIS A 194 -20.21 -1.01 12.84
N PRO A 195 -21.31 -0.26 13.04
CA PRO A 195 -21.94 -0.11 14.37
C PRO A 195 -22.29 -1.43 15.04
N ASP A 196 -22.67 -2.44 14.24
CA ASP A 196 -22.98 -3.77 14.76
C ASP A 196 -21.76 -4.56 15.26
N LEU A 197 -20.52 -4.17 14.90
CA LEU A 197 -19.27 -4.78 15.39
C LEU A 197 -18.74 -4.07 16.64
N VAL A 198 -19.11 -2.79 16.86
CA VAL A 198 -18.66 -1.98 18.00
C VAL A 198 -18.90 -2.65 19.36
N PRO A 199 -20.04 -3.31 19.64
CA PRO A 199 -20.25 -3.99 20.93
C PRO A 199 -19.23 -5.10 21.24
N MET A 200 -18.59 -5.66 20.20
CA MET A 200 -17.56 -6.69 20.33
C MET A 200 -16.15 -6.11 20.32
N ALA A 201 -15.99 -4.84 19.97
CA ALA A 201 -14.70 -4.15 19.84
C ALA A 201 -14.25 -3.54 21.18
N GLN A 202 -13.80 -4.40 22.10
CA GLN A 202 -13.20 -3.99 23.38
C GLN A 202 -11.71 -3.71 23.20
N ALA A 203 -11.17 -2.72 23.92
CA ALA A 203 -9.75 -2.38 23.83
C ALA A 203 -8.86 -3.60 24.07
N GLY A 204 -7.86 -3.80 23.19
CA GLY A 204 -6.94 -4.93 23.22
C GLY A 204 -7.50 -6.25 22.67
N ARG A 205 -8.79 -6.35 22.32
CA ARG A 205 -9.31 -7.57 21.70
C ARG A 205 -8.72 -7.75 20.31
N LYS A 206 -8.33 -8.99 20.00
CA LYS A 206 -7.86 -9.40 18.67
C LYS A 206 -9.01 -9.71 17.71
N PHE A 207 -8.97 -9.08 16.54
CA PHE A 207 -9.77 -9.44 15.37
C PHE A 207 -8.87 -10.05 14.30
N ILE A 208 -9.40 -11.05 13.57
CA ILE A 208 -8.69 -11.70 12.47
C ILE A 208 -9.57 -11.60 11.23
N ILE A 209 -9.09 -10.96 10.18
CA ILE A 209 -9.81 -10.90 8.90
C ILE A 209 -9.42 -12.13 8.06
N LEU A 210 -10.41 -12.92 7.66
CA LEU A 210 -10.26 -14.10 6.82
C LEU A 210 -11.26 -14.04 5.65
N PHE A 211 -10.82 -13.45 4.54
CA PHE A 211 -11.59 -13.36 3.29
C PHE A 211 -11.16 -14.43 2.29
N ASP A 212 -11.98 -14.62 1.26
CA ASP A 212 -11.81 -15.66 0.25
C ASP A 212 -10.48 -15.52 -0.50
N TYR A 213 -9.92 -16.67 -0.87
CA TYR A 213 -8.81 -16.75 -1.81
C TYR A 213 -9.26 -16.34 -3.21
N GLU A 214 -8.49 -15.44 -3.82
CA GLU A 214 -8.81 -14.85 -5.12
C GLU A 214 -7.57 -14.81 -6.01
N THR A 215 -7.76 -15.13 -7.29
CA THR A 215 -6.68 -15.19 -8.30
C THR A 215 -6.72 -13.98 -9.24
N SER A 216 -7.90 -13.42 -9.49
CA SER A 216 -8.08 -12.26 -10.39
C SER A 216 -7.47 -11.00 -9.79
N SER A 217 -6.51 -10.39 -10.50
CA SER A 217 -5.80 -9.18 -10.03
C SER A 217 -6.75 -8.04 -9.61
N LYS A 218 -7.84 -7.82 -10.35
CA LYS A 218 -8.83 -6.78 -10.03
C LYS A 218 -9.54 -7.07 -8.70
N THR A 219 -10.00 -8.29 -8.51
CA THR A 219 -10.72 -8.69 -7.30
C THR A 219 -9.77 -8.78 -6.11
N ARG A 220 -8.54 -9.30 -6.30
CA ARG A 220 -7.47 -9.29 -5.28
C ARG A 220 -7.16 -7.88 -4.78
N TRP A 221 -7.11 -6.88 -5.67
CA TRP A 221 -6.94 -5.49 -5.27
C TRP A 221 -8.12 -4.98 -4.44
N SER A 222 -9.36 -5.32 -4.84
CA SER A 222 -10.55 -4.96 -4.06
C SER A 222 -10.56 -5.60 -2.68
N VAL A 223 -10.19 -6.88 -2.57
CA VAL A 223 -10.06 -7.61 -1.30
C VAL A 223 -8.99 -6.95 -0.44
N TYR A 224 -7.80 -6.68 -1.00
CA TYR A 224 -6.73 -5.99 -0.30
C TYR A 224 -7.17 -4.63 0.28
N GLN A 225 -7.84 -3.81 -0.53
CA GLN A 225 -8.34 -2.50 -0.07
C GLN A 225 -9.38 -2.63 1.02
N ALA A 226 -10.33 -3.58 0.88
CA ALA A 226 -11.37 -3.82 1.87
C ALA A 226 -10.79 -4.32 3.21
N THR A 227 -9.83 -5.25 3.15
CA THR A 227 -9.11 -5.77 4.32
C THR A 227 -8.36 -4.67 5.04
N VAL A 228 -7.52 -3.90 4.33
CA VAL A 228 -6.71 -2.84 4.95
C VAL A 228 -7.59 -1.78 5.61
N ARG A 229 -8.68 -1.38 4.97
CA ARG A 229 -9.56 -0.34 5.51
C ARG A 229 -10.37 -0.84 6.70
N THR A 230 -10.84 -2.08 6.66
CA THR A 230 -11.52 -2.71 7.80
C THR A 230 -10.57 -2.86 8.98
N ALA A 231 -9.33 -3.31 8.73
CA ALA A 231 -8.31 -3.44 9.78
C ALA A 231 -7.99 -2.10 10.44
N LYS A 232 -7.79 -1.03 9.66
CA LYS A 232 -7.61 0.33 10.21
C LYS A 232 -8.78 0.80 11.05
N ALA A 233 -10.01 0.49 10.65
CA ALA A 233 -11.21 0.84 11.42
C ALA A 233 -11.31 0.08 12.75
N ILE A 234 -10.80 -1.16 12.80
CA ILE A 234 -10.68 -1.97 14.02
C ILE A 234 -9.58 -1.39 14.93
N GLU A 235 -8.40 -1.09 14.37
CA GLU A 235 -7.29 -0.48 15.12
C GLU A 235 -7.68 0.89 15.71
N ALA A 236 -8.46 1.69 14.98
CA ALA A 236 -8.93 3.00 15.42
C ALA A 236 -9.85 2.96 16.66
N VAL A 237 -10.48 1.81 16.95
CA VAL A 237 -11.29 1.61 18.17
C VAL A 237 -10.49 0.92 19.29
N GLY A 238 -9.16 0.81 19.14
CA GLY A 238 -8.26 0.27 20.15
C GLY A 238 -8.18 -1.25 20.20
N CYS A 239 -8.66 -1.94 19.15
CA CYS A 239 -8.53 -3.40 19.00
C CYS A 239 -7.27 -3.76 18.20
N GLU A 240 -6.81 -5.00 18.33
CA GLU A 240 -5.74 -5.54 17.48
C GLU A 240 -6.35 -6.17 16.22
N CYS A 241 -5.68 -6.06 15.07
CA CYS A 241 -6.14 -6.67 13.84
C CYS A 241 -5.03 -7.42 13.11
N GLU A 242 -5.29 -8.69 12.81
CA GLU A 242 -4.44 -9.56 11.99
C GLU A 242 -5.22 -10.03 10.74
N VAL A 243 -4.48 -10.54 9.76
CA VAL A 243 -5.03 -11.00 8.48
C VAL A 243 -4.54 -12.41 8.21
N ALA A 244 -5.46 -13.37 8.25
CA ALA A 244 -5.20 -14.75 7.88
C ALA A 244 -5.43 -14.95 6.38
N LEU A 245 -4.57 -15.73 5.73
CA LEU A 245 -4.61 -15.97 4.28
C LEU A 245 -4.78 -17.45 3.99
N LEU A 246 -5.80 -17.80 3.21
CA LEU A 246 -5.97 -19.15 2.71
C LEU A 246 -4.88 -19.46 1.67
N PRO A 247 -4.30 -20.68 1.67
CA PRO A 247 -3.22 -21.05 0.75
C PRO A 247 -3.68 -21.28 -0.70
N GLY A 248 -4.99 -21.40 -0.94
CA GLY A 248 -5.58 -21.81 -2.21
C GLY A 248 -5.34 -23.30 -2.52
N PRO A 249 -5.95 -23.84 -3.60
CA PRO A 249 -6.79 -23.14 -4.57
C PRO A 249 -8.26 -22.97 -4.15
N GLU A 250 -8.68 -23.54 -3.02
CA GLU A 250 -10.05 -23.43 -2.52
C GLU A 250 -10.38 -21.97 -2.19
N LYS A 251 -11.53 -21.49 -2.67
CA LYS A 251 -11.91 -20.07 -2.58
C LYS A 251 -12.32 -19.68 -1.17
N GLY A 252 -13.30 -20.38 -0.61
CA GLY A 252 -13.79 -20.12 0.74
C GLY A 252 -13.11 -20.99 1.80
N VAL A 253 -13.13 -20.53 3.05
CA VAL A 253 -12.73 -21.38 4.19
C VAL A 253 -13.64 -22.61 4.32
N ASP A 254 -14.91 -22.50 3.93
CA ASP A 254 -15.83 -23.63 3.88
C ASP A 254 -15.42 -24.65 2.81
N ASP A 255 -14.98 -24.21 1.63
CA ASP A 255 -14.46 -25.08 0.59
C ASP A 255 -13.13 -25.74 1.02
N PHE A 256 -12.23 -24.97 1.64
CA PHE A 256 -10.95 -25.45 2.17
C PHE A 256 -11.14 -26.57 3.21
N VAL A 257 -12.12 -26.39 4.10
CA VAL A 257 -12.48 -27.36 5.14
C VAL A 257 -13.04 -28.65 4.55
N VAL A 258 -13.86 -28.54 3.50
CA VAL A 258 -14.40 -29.72 2.80
C VAL A 258 -13.30 -30.48 2.05
N ALA A 259 -12.33 -29.78 1.47
CA ALA A 259 -11.26 -30.41 0.70
C ALA A 259 -10.24 -31.21 1.54
N ARG A 260 -10.00 -30.81 2.80
CA ARG A 260 -8.91 -31.36 3.63
C ARG A 260 -9.28 -32.44 4.64
N GLY A 261 -10.57 -32.77 4.83
CA GLY A 261 -10.98 -33.94 5.63
C GLY A 261 -10.57 -33.87 7.11
N GLU A 262 -9.98 -34.95 7.66
CA GLU A 262 -9.72 -35.12 9.11
C GLU A 262 -8.65 -34.16 9.68
N ASP A 263 -7.67 -33.72 8.88
CA ASP A 263 -6.59 -32.80 9.31
C ASP A 263 -6.97 -31.31 9.31
N THR A 264 -8.24 -31.01 9.02
CA THR A 264 -8.71 -29.65 8.75
C THR A 264 -8.57 -28.71 9.95
N ASN A 265 -8.86 -29.18 11.17
CA ASN A 265 -8.84 -28.32 12.35
C ASN A 265 -7.40 -27.87 12.69
N ALA A 266 -6.41 -28.75 12.52
CA ALA A 266 -5.00 -28.43 12.71
C ALA A 266 -4.51 -27.46 11.61
N GLY A 267 -4.83 -27.74 10.34
CA GLY A 267 -4.45 -26.88 9.22
C GLY A 267 -5.05 -25.46 9.33
N LEU A 268 -6.31 -25.35 9.75
CA LEU A 268 -6.94 -24.05 9.94
C LEU A 268 -6.37 -23.30 11.16
N THR A 269 -6.02 -24.03 12.23
CA THR A 269 -5.35 -23.43 13.39
C THR A 269 -3.99 -22.86 12.98
N ALA A 270 -3.19 -23.60 12.20
CA ALA A 270 -1.92 -23.10 11.70
C ALA A 270 -2.06 -21.85 10.81
N ILE A 271 -3.11 -21.77 9.98
CA ILE A 271 -3.40 -20.57 9.15
C ILE A 271 -3.76 -19.36 10.01
N ILE A 272 -4.49 -19.58 11.11
CA ILE A 272 -4.90 -18.51 12.03
C ILE A 272 -3.72 -18.09 12.91
N ASP A 273 -2.85 -19.02 13.31
CA ASP A 273 -1.65 -18.72 14.09
C ASP A 273 -0.57 -18.00 13.25
N ASP A 274 -0.50 -18.28 11.93
CA ASP A 274 0.34 -17.56 10.96
C ASP A 274 -0.34 -16.28 10.41
N ALA A 275 -1.39 -15.79 11.07
CA ALA A 275 -2.05 -14.56 10.65
C ALA A 275 -1.07 -13.38 10.70
N LYS A 276 -1.05 -12.59 9.63
CA LYS A 276 -0.10 -11.50 9.47
C LYS A 276 -0.58 -10.25 10.18
N SER A 277 0.33 -9.51 10.80
CA SER A 277 0.06 -8.14 11.22
C SER A 277 -0.40 -7.30 10.01
N LEU A 278 -1.16 -6.23 10.25
CA LEU A 278 -1.58 -5.33 9.16
C LEU A 278 -0.37 -4.81 8.35
N LYS A 279 0.74 -4.48 9.04
CA LYS A 279 1.98 -4.01 8.40
C LYS A 279 2.57 -5.09 7.50
N ASP A 280 2.65 -6.33 7.95
CA ASP A 280 3.24 -7.42 7.17
C ASP A 280 2.32 -7.89 6.04
N TYR A 281 1.01 -7.84 6.23
CA TYR A 281 0.04 -8.04 5.16
C TYR A 281 0.21 -7.00 4.05
N GLN A 282 0.28 -5.71 4.40
CA GLN A 282 0.54 -4.63 3.44
C GLN A 282 1.86 -4.80 2.69
N ARG A 283 2.93 -5.19 3.40
CA ARG A 283 4.22 -5.52 2.79
C ARG A 283 4.12 -6.69 1.83
N SER A 284 3.42 -7.75 2.21
CA SER A 284 3.26 -8.94 1.35
C SER A 284 2.53 -8.64 0.04
N TYR A 285 1.58 -7.69 0.05
CA TYR A 285 0.90 -7.23 -1.16
C TYR A 285 1.77 -6.30 -2.01
N ARG A 286 2.56 -5.44 -1.34
CA ARG A 286 3.45 -4.45 -1.98
C ARG A 286 4.85 -4.97 -2.29
N ALA A 287 5.15 -6.23 -2.00
CA ALA A 287 6.37 -6.89 -2.38
C ALA A 287 6.42 -7.04 -3.91
N LYS A 288 6.58 -5.91 -4.61
CA LYS A 288 7.27 -5.87 -5.88
C LYS A 288 8.60 -6.55 -5.62
N LYS A 289 8.85 -7.66 -6.29
CA LYS A 289 10.21 -8.18 -6.44
C LYS A 289 10.96 -7.15 -7.28
N TRP A 290 11.43 -6.07 -6.64
CA TRP A 290 12.33 -5.13 -7.30
C TRP A 290 13.67 -5.84 -7.48
N GLY A 291 14.26 -5.70 -8.67
CA GLY A 291 15.45 -6.44 -9.04
C GLY A 291 15.15 -7.75 -9.76
N LEU A 292 16.22 -8.36 -10.27
CA LEU A 292 16.17 -9.63 -10.96
C LEU A 292 16.15 -10.78 -9.95
N SER A 293 15.10 -11.60 -9.97
CA SER A 293 15.00 -12.80 -9.11
C SER A 293 15.19 -14.08 -9.92
N LYS A 294 14.84 -14.05 -11.20
CA LYS A 294 14.98 -15.19 -12.12
C LYS A 294 16.39 -15.32 -12.68
N TYR A 295 17.11 -14.20 -12.79
CA TYR A 295 18.40 -14.15 -13.45
C TYR A 295 19.53 -13.80 -12.50
N LYS A 296 20.67 -14.49 -12.64
CA LYS A 296 21.91 -14.14 -11.96
C LYS A 296 22.70 -13.16 -12.83
N PRO A 297 23.36 -12.14 -12.26
CA PRO A 297 24.28 -11.29 -13.01
C PRO A 297 25.46 -12.10 -13.54
N ASP A 298 25.80 -11.92 -14.81
CA ASP A 298 27.01 -12.49 -15.43
C ASP A 298 28.24 -11.70 -15.01
N VAL A 299 28.10 -10.37 -14.91
CA VAL A 299 29.15 -9.45 -14.44
C VAL A 299 28.58 -8.61 -13.32
N THR A 300 29.32 -8.54 -12.21
CA THR A 300 29.03 -7.62 -11.12
C THR A 300 30.21 -6.68 -10.93
N VAL A 301 29.97 -5.38 -11.05
CA VAL A 301 30.97 -4.32 -10.83
C VAL A 301 30.48 -3.36 -9.77
N ASN A 302 31.41 -2.66 -9.13
CA ASN A 302 31.09 -1.59 -8.18
C ASN A 302 31.97 -0.38 -8.53
N VAL A 303 31.59 0.30 -9.60
CA VAL A 303 32.32 1.46 -10.16
C VAL A 303 31.35 2.59 -10.43
N LYS A 304 31.83 3.83 -10.29
CA LYS A 304 31.00 4.99 -10.56
C LYS A 304 30.61 5.04 -12.04
N TYR A 305 31.57 4.88 -12.94
CA TYR A 305 31.32 4.89 -14.38
C TYR A 305 31.60 3.51 -14.97
N LEU A 306 30.61 2.92 -15.65
CA LEU A 306 30.74 1.58 -16.26
C LEU A 306 31.90 1.48 -17.27
N SER A 307 32.27 2.59 -17.90
CA SER A 307 33.43 2.67 -18.80
C SER A 307 34.77 2.39 -18.10
N GLU A 308 34.88 2.60 -16.78
CA GLU A 308 36.11 2.29 -16.01
C GLU A 308 36.33 0.79 -15.85
N ALA A 309 35.25 0.01 -15.93
CA ALA A 309 35.27 -1.44 -15.76
C ALA A 309 35.44 -2.21 -17.08
N LEU A 310 35.47 -1.48 -18.21
CA LEU A 310 35.49 -2.02 -19.56
C LEU A 310 36.91 -2.41 -19.99
N CYS A 311 37.09 -3.64 -20.46
CA CYS A 311 38.31 -4.06 -21.16
C CYS A 311 38.30 -3.47 -22.57
N ILE A 312 39.27 -2.59 -22.89
CA ILE A 312 39.49 -2.08 -24.24
C ILE A 312 40.60 -2.95 -24.87
N PRO A 313 40.31 -3.74 -25.92
CA PRO A 313 41.27 -4.69 -26.51
C PRO A 313 42.55 -4.05 -27.08
N ASP A 314 42.60 -2.73 -27.29
CA ASP A 314 43.70 -2.06 -28.00
C ASP A 314 44.85 -1.55 -27.11
N LEU A 315 44.83 -1.80 -25.79
CA LEU A 315 45.83 -1.27 -24.86
C LEU A 315 46.86 -2.30 -24.35
N GLU A 316 46.68 -3.60 -24.56
CA GLU A 316 47.67 -4.59 -24.10
C GLU A 316 48.91 -4.68 -25.02
N GLU A 317 48.77 -4.35 -26.31
CA GLU A 317 49.89 -4.43 -27.27
C GLU A 317 50.74 -3.15 -27.33
N LYS A 318 50.18 -2.00 -26.90
CA LYS A 318 50.86 -0.68 -26.95
C LYS A 318 51.40 -0.21 -25.60
N CYS A 319 50.98 -0.80 -24.47
CA CYS A 319 51.49 -0.43 -23.14
C CYS A 319 52.84 -1.07 -22.78
N SER A 320 53.35 -2.00 -23.59
CA SER A 320 54.67 -2.62 -23.42
C SER A 320 55.81 -1.81 -24.06
N SER A 321 55.53 -0.66 -24.71
CA SER A 321 56.52 0.00 -25.56
C SER A 321 56.53 1.53 -25.61
N VAL A 322 56.15 2.29 -24.56
CA VAL A 322 56.54 3.74 -24.49
C VAL A 322 56.71 4.25 -23.04
N PRO A 323 57.79 4.99 -22.72
CA PRO A 323 58.12 5.48 -21.37
C PRO A 323 57.28 6.67 -20.86
N GLU A 324 57.17 6.74 -19.52
CA GLU A 324 56.47 7.75 -18.73
C GLU A 324 56.99 9.18 -18.96
N LEU A 325 56.12 10.10 -19.39
CA LEU A 325 56.26 11.53 -19.07
C LEU A 325 54.97 12.30 -19.42
N TYR A 326 54.28 12.80 -18.38
CA TYR A 326 53.93 14.22 -18.17
C TYR A 326 52.71 14.38 -17.24
N ASP A 327 52.98 15.06 -16.13
CA ASP A 327 52.03 15.59 -15.14
C ASP A 327 51.08 16.63 -15.75
N ILE A 328 49.81 16.61 -15.34
CA ILE A 328 48.92 17.78 -15.43
C ILE A 328 48.19 18.00 -14.10
N ALA A 329 48.65 19.06 -13.44
CA ALA A 329 47.99 20.03 -12.57
C ALA A 329 46.66 19.68 -11.89
N GLN A 330 46.70 19.78 -10.55
CA GLN A 330 45.56 19.86 -9.65
C GLN A 330 44.71 21.13 -9.92
N GLU A 331 43.42 20.95 -10.16
CA GLU A 331 42.42 22.02 -9.93
C GLU A 331 41.73 21.82 -8.58
N GLN A 332 41.78 22.88 -7.79
CA GLN A 332 41.41 22.99 -6.39
C GLN A 332 39.89 23.02 -6.21
N LEU A 333 39.33 22.01 -5.51
CA LEU A 333 37.98 22.07 -4.96
C LEU A 333 38.02 22.81 -3.61
N PHE A 334 37.64 24.08 -3.66
CA PHE A 334 37.33 24.90 -2.47
C PHE A 334 36.16 24.30 -1.70
N THR A 335 36.38 23.93 -0.44
CA THR A 335 35.35 23.66 0.56
C THR A 335 35.36 24.77 1.60
N PRO A 336 34.21 25.40 1.94
CA PRO A 336 34.18 26.38 3.02
C PRO A 336 34.17 25.68 4.39
N SER A 337 35.04 26.18 5.25
CA SER A 337 35.25 25.81 6.65
C SER A 337 34.02 26.11 7.51
N VAL A 338 33.57 25.13 8.31
CA VAL A 338 32.75 25.38 9.49
C VAL A 338 33.51 24.85 10.71
N LYS A 339 33.92 25.78 11.59
CA LYS A 339 34.52 25.51 12.91
C LYS A 339 33.42 25.05 13.88
N GLY A 340 33.69 24.00 14.66
CA GLY A 340 32.82 23.63 15.78
C GLY A 340 33.22 22.35 16.52
N HIS A 341 34.18 22.48 17.43
CA HIS A 341 34.47 21.66 18.62
C HIS A 341 34.86 20.17 18.52
N PHE A 342 36.15 19.96 18.83
CA PHE A 342 36.78 18.72 19.30
C PHE A 342 36.28 18.30 20.69
N ARG A 343 36.12 16.98 20.88
CA ARG A 343 36.44 16.29 22.15
C ARG A 343 37.16 14.97 21.83
N LYS A 344 38.32 14.79 22.48
CA LYS A 344 39.25 13.65 22.38
C LYS A 344 38.85 12.53 23.35
N GLU A 345 39.12 11.27 22.97
CA GLU A 345 39.83 10.20 23.73
C GLU A 345 39.79 8.90 22.88
N LYS A 346 40.85 8.52 22.15
CA LYS A 346 42.03 7.67 22.48
C LYS A 346 41.71 6.22 22.89
N SER A 347 42.09 5.26 22.03
CA SER A 347 43.00 4.15 22.36
C SER A 347 43.35 3.27 21.12
N THR A 348 44.65 3.28 20.75
CA THR A 348 45.54 2.12 20.40
C THR A 348 45.06 1.07 19.37
N ASP A 349 45.82 0.57 18.39
CA ASP A 349 47.25 0.66 18.03
C ASP A 349 47.46 0.09 16.61
N SER A 350 48.60 0.45 16.03
CA SER A 350 49.41 -0.20 14.98
C SER A 350 48.80 -0.77 13.70
N GLY A 351 49.23 -0.21 12.55
CA GLY A 351 49.39 -1.00 11.32
C GLY A 351 49.46 -0.23 10.00
N GLY A 352 50.63 0.32 9.67
CA GLY A 352 51.17 0.37 8.30
C GLY A 352 50.44 1.19 7.23
N VAL A 353 51.04 2.33 6.89
CA VAL A 353 50.80 3.03 5.62
C VAL A 353 51.43 2.21 4.50
N ASP A 354 50.62 1.62 3.62
CA ASP A 354 51.03 1.32 2.25
C ASP A 354 50.19 2.18 1.31
N SER A 355 50.83 3.23 0.83
CA SER A 355 50.41 4.00 -0.32
C SER A 355 50.68 3.17 -1.57
N ASP A 356 49.70 2.35 -1.97
CA ASP A 356 49.75 1.69 -3.27
C ASP A 356 48.55 2.13 -4.12
N LYS A 357 48.85 2.92 -5.16
CA LYS A 357 47.89 3.26 -6.21
C LYS A 357 47.61 1.99 -7.01
N SER A 358 46.70 1.14 -6.52
CA SER A 358 46.25 -0.03 -7.26
C SER A 358 45.51 0.42 -8.53
N LYS A 359 46.19 0.41 -9.68
CA LYS A 359 45.54 0.43 -11.00
C LYS A 359 44.62 -0.80 -11.06
N LYS A 360 43.31 -0.61 -10.92
CA LYS A 360 42.33 -1.71 -11.04
C LYS A 360 42.34 -2.21 -12.48
N SER A 361 42.69 -3.48 -12.68
CA SER A 361 42.57 -4.18 -13.96
C SER A 361 41.12 -4.13 -14.45
N PRO A 362 40.88 -3.92 -15.76
CA PRO A 362 39.53 -3.87 -16.30
C PRO A 362 38.82 -5.23 -16.13
N THR A 363 37.51 -5.20 -15.90
CA THR A 363 36.73 -6.33 -15.33
C THR A 363 35.84 -7.08 -16.31
N PHE A 364 35.47 -6.51 -17.47
CA PHE A 364 34.66 -7.24 -18.46
C PHE A 364 34.77 -6.72 -19.90
N ASN A 365 34.56 -7.61 -20.87
CA ASN A 365 34.39 -7.27 -22.28
C ASN A 365 32.91 -7.00 -22.59
N PHE A 366 32.61 -5.93 -23.34
CA PHE A 366 31.23 -5.67 -23.75
C PHE A 366 30.78 -6.67 -24.83
N PRO A 367 29.59 -7.31 -24.69
CA PRO A 367 29.11 -8.28 -25.66
C PRO A 367 28.96 -7.69 -27.07
N LYS A 368 29.32 -8.48 -28.09
CA LYS A 368 29.19 -8.09 -29.51
C LYS A 368 27.79 -8.37 -30.07
N SER A 369 27.02 -9.26 -29.45
CA SER A 369 25.68 -9.66 -29.86
C SER A 369 24.83 -10.13 -28.68
N GLY A 370 23.53 -10.30 -28.93
CA GLY A 370 22.53 -10.77 -27.97
C GLY A 370 21.85 -9.64 -27.18
N LEU A 371 21.00 -10.03 -26.24
CA LEU A 371 20.32 -9.14 -25.30
C LEU A 371 21.21 -8.86 -24.09
N VAL A 372 21.67 -7.62 -23.96
CA VAL A 372 22.47 -7.13 -22.84
C VAL A 372 21.61 -6.30 -21.91
N VAL A 373 21.68 -6.60 -20.61
CA VAL A 373 20.93 -5.92 -19.55
C VAL A 373 21.90 -5.14 -18.68
N LEU A 374 21.87 -3.81 -18.79
CA LEU A 374 22.63 -2.89 -17.95
C LEU A 374 21.82 -2.51 -16.71
N TRP A 375 22.01 -3.24 -15.62
CA TRP A 375 21.38 -2.96 -14.33
C TRP A 375 22.29 -2.05 -13.50
N SER A 376 22.13 -0.74 -13.64
CA SER A 376 23.00 0.25 -13.00
C SER A 376 22.27 1.54 -12.68
N ASP A 377 22.62 2.16 -11.54
CA ASP A 377 22.01 3.39 -11.02
C ASP A 377 22.10 4.58 -12.01
N MET A 378 21.38 5.67 -11.74
CA MET A 378 21.44 6.88 -12.56
C MET A 378 22.84 7.51 -12.54
N GLY A 379 23.28 8.13 -13.63
CA GLY A 379 24.56 8.86 -13.66
C GLY A 379 25.82 7.99 -13.64
N THR A 380 25.70 6.68 -13.86
CA THR A 380 26.81 5.72 -13.84
C THR A 380 27.51 5.50 -15.19
N GLY A 381 27.32 6.40 -16.16
CA GLY A 381 27.99 6.29 -17.46
C GLY A 381 27.34 5.31 -18.45
N LYS A 382 26.09 4.87 -18.26
CA LYS A 382 25.40 3.96 -19.22
C LYS A 382 25.33 4.54 -20.63
N THR A 383 24.94 5.81 -20.74
CA THR A 383 24.86 6.51 -22.04
C THR A 383 26.25 6.68 -22.65
N GLU A 384 27.25 7.00 -21.83
CA GLU A 384 28.65 7.15 -22.24
C GLU A 384 29.22 5.83 -22.76
N LEU A 385 28.88 4.71 -22.11
CA LEU A 385 29.24 3.37 -22.58
C LEU A 385 28.67 3.08 -23.97
N MET A 386 27.40 3.43 -24.22
CA MET A 386 26.79 3.25 -25.53
C MET A 386 27.33 4.22 -26.58
N ARG A 387 27.76 5.42 -26.18
CA ARG A 387 28.50 6.33 -27.06
C ARG A 387 29.84 5.71 -27.47
N TRP A 388 30.59 5.16 -26.51
CA TRP A 388 31.84 4.43 -26.78
C TRP A 388 31.60 3.29 -27.76
N TRP A 389 30.60 2.43 -27.52
CA TRP A 389 30.30 1.31 -28.41
C TRP A 389 30.09 1.77 -29.86
N ARG A 390 29.32 2.85 -30.04
CA ARG A 390 29.02 3.37 -31.37
C ARG A 390 30.24 4.01 -32.04
N ASP A 391 31.06 4.73 -31.28
CA ASP A 391 32.30 5.31 -31.81
C ASP A 391 33.30 4.20 -32.24
N GLN A 392 33.21 2.99 -31.66
CA GLN A 392 33.97 1.79 -32.09
C GLN A 392 33.32 1.02 -33.26
N ASN A 393 32.05 1.29 -33.58
CA ASN A 393 31.30 0.60 -34.64
C ASN A 393 30.66 1.61 -35.61
N PRO A 394 31.45 2.43 -36.32
CA PRO A 394 30.94 3.54 -37.13
C PRO A 394 30.07 3.09 -38.30
N ASP A 395 30.32 1.88 -38.85
CA ASP A 395 29.56 1.32 -39.97
C ASP A 395 28.24 0.67 -39.54
N ALA A 396 28.06 0.43 -38.23
CA ALA A 396 26.87 -0.22 -37.70
C ALA A 396 25.77 0.81 -37.46
N ARG A 397 24.56 0.51 -37.97
CA ARG A 397 23.40 1.36 -37.68
C ARG A 397 22.99 1.30 -36.22
N PHE A 398 22.84 2.45 -35.59
CA PHE A 398 22.52 2.57 -34.17
C PHE A 398 21.15 3.20 -33.96
N LEU A 399 20.30 2.54 -33.18
CA LEU A 399 18.99 3.06 -32.79
C LEU A 399 18.93 3.29 -31.29
N ASN A 400 18.79 4.54 -30.88
CA ASN A 400 18.41 4.88 -29.52
C ASN A 400 16.89 5.05 -29.46
N ASN A 401 16.21 4.16 -28.73
CA ASN A 401 14.76 4.18 -28.64
C ASN A 401 14.30 4.50 -27.22
N GLY A 402 13.81 5.72 -27.04
CA GLY A 402 13.37 6.24 -25.74
C GLY A 402 11.86 6.42 -25.65
N HIS A 403 11.37 6.81 -24.47
CA HIS A 403 9.94 6.99 -24.21
C HIS A 403 9.53 8.45 -23.94
N ARG A 404 10.48 9.39 -23.78
CA ARG A 404 10.19 10.83 -23.59
C ARG A 404 10.97 11.69 -24.57
N VAL A 405 10.29 12.58 -25.30
CA VAL A 405 10.91 13.45 -26.32
C VAL A 405 12.03 14.33 -25.73
N ASN A 406 11.80 15.00 -24.60
CA ASN A 406 12.78 15.92 -24.02
C ASN A 406 14.03 15.19 -23.52
N LEU A 407 13.85 14.03 -22.88
CA LEU A 407 14.96 13.18 -22.44
C LEU A 407 15.74 12.65 -23.64
N LEU A 408 15.01 12.21 -24.67
CA LEU A 408 15.59 11.69 -25.90
C LEU A 408 16.44 12.73 -26.63
N LYS A 409 16.01 14.00 -26.69
CA LYS A 409 16.82 15.09 -27.28
C LYS A 409 18.17 15.26 -26.58
N ASN A 410 18.19 15.28 -25.25
CA ASN A 410 19.43 15.38 -24.49
C ASN A 410 20.32 14.13 -24.69
N LEU A 411 19.72 12.95 -24.69
CA LEU A 411 20.44 11.70 -24.99
C LEU A 411 20.99 11.68 -26.42
N ALA A 412 20.26 12.23 -27.39
CA ALA A 412 20.68 12.24 -28.79
C ALA A 412 21.94 13.07 -29.01
N GLU A 413 22.07 14.22 -28.34
CA GLU A 413 23.31 15.01 -28.36
C GLU A 413 24.48 14.22 -27.76
N ARG A 414 24.26 13.57 -26.61
CA ARG A 414 25.29 12.78 -25.91
C ARG A 414 25.72 11.56 -26.73
N LEU A 415 24.77 10.87 -27.34
CA LEU A 415 24.98 9.71 -28.21
C LEU A 415 25.32 10.11 -29.66
N ARG A 416 25.40 11.41 -29.98
CA ARG A 416 25.51 12.00 -31.34
C ARG A 416 24.61 11.36 -32.41
N THR A 417 23.35 11.08 -32.10
CA THR A 417 22.37 10.53 -33.04
C THR A 417 21.51 11.63 -33.65
N ALA A 418 21.03 11.45 -34.89
CA ALA A 418 20.03 12.33 -35.47
C ALA A 418 18.67 12.16 -34.78
N MET A 419 17.96 13.26 -34.52
CA MET A 419 16.63 13.23 -33.92
C MET A 419 15.56 12.97 -34.97
N TYR A 420 14.65 12.04 -34.70
CA TYR A 420 13.55 11.71 -35.63
C TYR A 420 12.64 12.91 -35.96
N SER A 421 12.52 13.89 -35.05
CA SER A 421 11.70 15.09 -35.24
C SER A 421 12.24 16.02 -36.31
N ASP A 422 13.53 15.92 -36.59
CA ASP A 422 14.26 16.83 -37.47
C ASP A 422 14.45 16.18 -38.86
N LEU A 423 13.92 14.97 -39.05
CA LEU A 423 14.05 14.15 -40.25
C LEU A 423 12.69 13.86 -40.88
N GLY A 424 12.62 13.91 -42.21
CA GLY A 424 11.49 13.34 -42.96
C GLY A 424 11.59 11.81 -43.08
N TYR A 425 10.59 11.15 -43.67
CA TYR A 425 10.56 9.69 -43.85
C TYR A 425 11.80 9.12 -44.55
N THR A 426 12.30 9.81 -45.58
CA THR A 426 13.54 9.44 -46.28
C THR A 426 14.77 9.59 -45.39
N GLY A 427 14.82 10.64 -44.58
CA GLY A 427 15.90 10.88 -43.62
C GLY A 427 15.96 9.84 -42.51
N LEU A 428 14.80 9.35 -42.03
CA LEU A 428 14.75 8.25 -41.05
C LEU A 428 15.40 6.98 -41.60
N ALA A 429 15.20 6.69 -42.89
CA ALA A 429 15.75 5.49 -43.51
C ALA A 429 17.28 5.57 -43.73
N GLN A 430 17.80 6.76 -44.03
CA GLN A 430 19.22 6.99 -44.34
C GLN A 430 20.08 7.27 -43.11
N ALA A 431 19.49 7.63 -41.97
CA ALA A 431 20.25 7.96 -40.77
C ALA A 431 21.06 6.75 -40.27
N PRO A 432 22.41 6.85 -40.16
CA PRO A 432 23.24 5.79 -39.61
C PRO A 432 23.01 5.64 -38.09
N ALA A 433 22.73 6.75 -37.41
CA ALA A 433 22.44 6.76 -35.98
C ALA A 433 21.18 7.60 -35.70
N LEU A 434 20.14 6.99 -35.15
CA LEU A 434 18.82 7.59 -34.98
C LEU A 434 18.37 7.55 -33.52
N SER A 435 17.83 8.66 -33.03
CA SER A 435 17.07 8.73 -31.78
C SER A 435 15.58 8.91 -32.09
N ILE A 436 14.76 7.95 -31.69
CA ILE A 436 13.30 7.98 -31.91
C ILE A 436 12.53 7.63 -30.64
N THR A 437 11.38 8.28 -30.44
CA THR A 437 10.46 7.89 -29.37
C THR A 437 9.63 6.68 -29.77
N ILE A 438 9.29 5.84 -28.80
CA ILE A 438 8.42 4.68 -29.00
C ILE A 438 7.07 5.04 -29.65
N ASP A 439 6.50 6.19 -29.32
CA ASP A 439 5.26 6.70 -29.91
C ASP A 439 5.35 6.85 -31.44
N SER A 440 6.53 7.19 -31.95
CA SER A 440 6.79 7.37 -33.37
C SER A 440 7.46 6.17 -34.02
N LEU A 441 7.67 5.06 -33.29
CA LEU A 441 8.39 3.89 -33.80
C LEU A 441 7.70 3.27 -35.03
N HIS A 442 6.37 3.29 -35.06
CA HIS A 442 5.55 2.84 -36.19
C HIS A 442 5.81 3.57 -37.52
N LYS A 443 6.56 4.68 -37.50
CA LYS A 443 6.94 5.44 -38.71
C LYS A 443 8.19 4.86 -39.40
N LEU A 444 8.89 3.92 -38.77
CA LEU A 444 10.05 3.26 -39.37
C LEU A 444 9.61 2.24 -40.42
N ASN A 445 10.29 2.23 -41.56
CA ASN A 445 10.08 1.23 -42.59
C ASN A 445 10.93 -0.02 -42.30
N THR A 446 10.35 -1.03 -41.67
CA THR A 446 11.07 -2.25 -41.26
C THR A 446 11.70 -3.05 -42.41
N GLN A 447 11.12 -3.02 -43.60
CA GLN A 447 11.56 -3.84 -44.74
C GLN A 447 12.95 -3.48 -45.30
N SER A 448 13.53 -2.35 -44.88
CA SER A 448 14.81 -1.84 -45.41
C SER A 448 15.81 -1.41 -44.33
N LEU A 449 15.48 -1.61 -43.04
CA LEU A 449 16.25 -1.08 -41.92
C LEU A 449 16.73 -2.20 -41.00
N THR A 450 17.99 -2.58 -41.16
CA THR A 450 18.70 -3.44 -40.21
C THR A 450 19.55 -2.58 -39.28
N TYR A 451 19.32 -2.70 -37.98
CA TYR A 451 20.11 -2.01 -36.96
C TYR A 451 21.18 -2.95 -36.41
N GLY A 452 22.42 -2.49 -36.34
CA GLY A 452 23.53 -3.22 -35.71
C GLY A 452 23.40 -3.25 -34.19
N CYS A 453 22.91 -2.15 -33.60
CA CYS A 453 22.59 -2.08 -32.17
C CYS A 453 21.34 -1.26 -31.90
N ILE A 454 20.50 -1.77 -31.00
CA ILE A 454 19.36 -1.05 -30.43
C ILE A 454 19.64 -0.80 -28.96
N PHE A 455 19.55 0.46 -28.54
CA PHE A 455 19.69 0.89 -27.16
C PHE A 455 18.37 1.43 -26.62
N ILE A 456 17.94 0.91 -25.48
CA ILE A 456 16.71 1.32 -24.78
C ILE A 456 17.07 1.72 -23.36
N ASP A 457 17.12 3.03 -23.11
CA ASP A 457 17.35 3.58 -21.77
C ASP A 457 16.03 3.73 -20.99
N GLU A 458 16.12 3.63 -19.67
CA GLU A 458 14.97 3.57 -18.76
C GLU A 458 13.95 2.49 -19.18
N ALA A 459 14.43 1.27 -19.45
CA ALA A 459 13.68 0.17 -20.04
C ALA A 459 12.36 -0.18 -19.31
N CYS A 460 12.33 -0.08 -17.98
CA CYS A 460 11.12 -0.34 -17.20
C CYS A 460 10.04 0.75 -17.44
N GLN A 461 10.47 2.02 -17.52
CA GLN A 461 9.56 3.12 -17.86
C GLN A 461 9.13 3.05 -19.33
N TYR A 462 10.04 2.67 -20.22
CA TYR A 462 9.77 2.44 -21.64
C TYR A 462 8.66 1.40 -21.83
N LEU A 463 8.76 0.24 -21.16
CA LEU A 463 7.76 -0.81 -21.23
C LEU A 463 6.42 -0.35 -20.65
N THR A 464 6.45 0.36 -19.51
CA THR A 464 5.24 0.93 -18.89
C THR A 464 4.52 1.89 -19.85
N HIS A 465 5.28 2.77 -20.52
CA HIS A 465 4.73 3.74 -21.47
C HIS A 465 4.12 3.03 -22.70
N LEU A 466 4.82 2.05 -23.28
CA LEU A 466 4.33 1.25 -24.41
C LEU A 466 2.94 0.66 -24.13
N LEU A 467 2.80 0.00 -22.98
CA LEU A 467 1.62 -0.79 -22.66
C LEU A 467 0.46 0.04 -22.12
N HIS A 468 0.73 1.13 -21.39
CA HIS A 468 -0.29 1.86 -20.65
C HIS A 468 -0.54 3.29 -21.10
N SER A 469 0.37 3.92 -21.86
CA SER A 469 0.17 5.30 -22.30
C SER A 469 -0.99 5.42 -23.29
N ASN A 470 -1.77 6.50 -23.15
CA ASN A 470 -2.81 6.87 -24.11
C ASN A 470 -2.22 7.29 -25.46
N THR A 471 -1.00 7.82 -25.48
CA THR A 471 -0.32 8.28 -26.71
C THR A 471 -0.02 7.14 -27.67
N CYS A 472 0.30 5.95 -27.14
CA CYS A 472 0.49 4.75 -27.96
C CYS A 472 -0.83 4.07 -28.34
N LYS A 473 -1.99 4.46 -27.77
CA LYS A 473 -3.24 3.68 -27.85
C LYS A 473 -3.71 3.38 -29.28
N GLN A 474 -3.56 4.34 -30.20
CA GLN A 474 -4.01 4.21 -31.58
C GLN A 474 -3.10 3.32 -32.44
N HIS A 475 -1.79 3.33 -32.16
CA HIS A 475 -0.79 2.63 -32.98
C HIS A 475 -0.08 1.50 -32.23
N ARG A 476 -0.55 1.10 -31.04
CA ARG A 476 0.18 0.16 -30.16
C ARG A 476 0.52 -1.17 -30.85
N ALA A 477 -0.40 -1.72 -31.62
CA ALA A 477 -0.17 -2.96 -32.36
C ALA A 477 0.96 -2.79 -33.38
N ALA A 478 0.90 -1.75 -34.22
CA ALA A 478 1.94 -1.45 -35.20
C ALA A 478 3.30 -1.12 -34.55
N ILE A 479 3.30 -0.43 -33.40
CA ILE A 479 4.50 -0.16 -32.62
C ILE A 479 5.11 -1.48 -32.12
N LEU A 480 4.30 -2.40 -31.58
CA LEU A 480 4.76 -3.70 -31.10
C LEU A 480 5.33 -4.56 -32.22
N GLU A 481 4.67 -4.59 -33.38
CA GLU A 481 5.12 -5.33 -34.56
C GLU A 481 6.47 -4.80 -35.06
N VAL A 482 6.61 -3.47 -35.17
CA VAL A 482 7.88 -2.85 -35.56
C VAL A 482 8.96 -3.11 -34.50
N LEU A 483 8.63 -2.97 -33.22
CA LEU A 483 9.56 -3.21 -32.11
C LEU A 483 10.05 -4.66 -32.10
N GLU A 484 9.14 -5.62 -32.24
CA GLU A 484 9.47 -7.05 -32.32
C GLU A 484 10.39 -7.31 -33.51
N TYR A 485 10.07 -6.78 -34.69
CA TYR A 485 10.90 -6.93 -35.88
C TYR A 485 12.33 -6.39 -35.66
N ILE A 486 12.49 -5.16 -35.18
CA ILE A 486 13.82 -4.56 -35.02
C ILE A 486 14.60 -5.25 -33.88
N VAL A 487 13.95 -5.60 -32.77
CA VAL A 487 14.58 -6.28 -31.63
C VAL A 487 14.99 -7.70 -32.01
N TYR A 488 14.20 -8.40 -32.81
CA TYR A 488 14.53 -9.76 -33.28
C TYR A 488 15.75 -9.76 -34.21
N ASN A 489 15.80 -8.81 -35.17
CA ASN A 489 16.81 -8.80 -36.21
C ASN A 489 18.12 -8.09 -35.83
N ALA A 490 18.12 -7.24 -34.81
CA ALA A 490 19.34 -6.56 -34.39
C ALA A 490 20.37 -7.55 -33.83
N PRO A 491 21.66 -7.52 -34.25
CA PRO A 491 22.69 -8.36 -33.64
C PRO A 491 22.83 -8.13 -32.13
N LEU A 492 22.73 -6.87 -31.70
CA LEU A 492 22.89 -6.45 -30.32
C LEU A 492 21.71 -5.60 -29.84
N VAL A 493 21.11 -5.97 -28.72
CA VAL A 493 20.05 -5.19 -28.06
C VAL A 493 20.47 -4.90 -26.64
N VAL A 494 20.58 -3.63 -26.27
CA VAL A 494 21.01 -3.20 -24.94
C VAL A 494 19.86 -2.49 -24.23
N ILE A 495 19.41 -3.05 -23.11
CA ILE A 495 18.39 -2.43 -22.24
C ILE A 495 19.04 -1.95 -20.94
N ALA A 496 18.69 -0.75 -20.51
CA ALA A 496 19.31 -0.10 -19.36
C ALA A 496 18.27 0.42 -18.36
N ASP A 497 18.46 0.12 -17.07
CA ASP A 497 17.63 0.69 -15.99
C ASP A 497 18.33 0.60 -14.61
N ALA A 498 18.00 1.53 -13.70
CA ALA A 498 18.44 1.50 -12.31
C ALA A 498 17.64 0.48 -11.47
N HIS A 499 16.42 0.19 -11.90
CA HIS A 499 15.44 -0.62 -11.18
C HIS A 499 14.93 -1.79 -12.03
N MET A 500 15.83 -2.39 -12.81
CA MET A 500 15.53 -3.53 -13.69
C MET A 500 14.74 -4.63 -12.98
N ASP A 501 13.73 -5.20 -13.64
CA ASP A 501 12.88 -6.27 -13.13
C ASP A 501 12.77 -7.45 -14.10
N ASP A 502 12.34 -8.61 -13.57
CA ASP A 502 12.22 -9.84 -14.36
C ASP A 502 11.22 -9.68 -15.52
N LEU A 503 10.15 -8.86 -15.35
CA LEU A 503 9.14 -8.66 -16.37
C LEU A 503 9.73 -7.99 -17.61
N THR A 504 10.53 -6.94 -17.40
CA THR A 504 11.17 -6.16 -18.46
C THR A 504 12.16 -7.03 -19.23
N VAL A 505 12.99 -7.81 -18.54
CA VAL A 505 13.94 -8.74 -19.19
C VAL A 505 13.20 -9.80 -19.99
N ASN A 506 12.17 -10.44 -19.42
CA ASN A 506 11.40 -11.47 -20.13
C ASN A 506 10.66 -10.90 -21.35
N PHE A 507 10.19 -9.66 -21.30
CA PHE A 507 9.51 -9.01 -22.42
C PHE A 507 10.43 -8.86 -23.63
N PHE A 508 11.63 -8.29 -23.45
CA PHE A 508 12.59 -8.16 -24.55
C PHE A 508 13.17 -9.50 -24.98
N LEU A 509 13.42 -10.41 -24.04
CA LEU A 509 13.88 -11.76 -24.35
C LEU A 509 12.88 -12.55 -25.21
N ALA A 510 11.58 -12.35 -25.00
CA ALA A 510 10.55 -12.98 -25.82
C ALA A 510 10.53 -12.49 -27.28
N MET A 511 11.08 -11.29 -27.55
CA MET A 511 11.26 -10.74 -28.90
C MET A 511 12.59 -11.14 -29.55
N ARG A 512 13.47 -11.85 -28.82
CA ARG A 512 14.75 -12.35 -29.33
C ARG A 512 14.61 -13.76 -29.94
N PRO A 513 15.56 -14.21 -30.78
CA PRO A 513 15.62 -15.59 -31.24
C PRO A 513 15.47 -16.62 -30.11
N LYS A 514 14.74 -17.70 -30.38
CA LYS A 514 14.48 -18.75 -29.38
C LYS A 514 15.79 -19.36 -28.88
N GLY A 515 15.91 -19.50 -27.55
CA GLY A 515 17.07 -20.10 -26.90
C GLY A 515 18.16 -19.10 -26.50
N GLU A 516 18.02 -17.82 -26.86
CA GLU A 516 18.92 -16.78 -26.39
C GLU A 516 18.80 -16.61 -24.85
N VAL A 517 19.92 -16.27 -24.21
CA VAL A 517 20.00 -16.00 -22.76
C VAL A 517 20.51 -14.57 -22.59
N PRO A 518 19.86 -13.73 -21.75
CA PRO A 518 20.30 -12.36 -21.57
C PRO A 518 21.62 -12.29 -20.80
N TYR A 519 22.53 -11.42 -21.23
CA TYR A 519 23.78 -11.12 -20.55
C TYR A 519 23.59 -9.93 -19.60
N ILE A 520 23.74 -10.14 -18.31
CA ILE A 520 23.41 -9.16 -17.27
C ILE A 520 24.66 -8.58 -16.64
N ILE A 521 24.82 -7.27 -16.82
CA ILE A 521 25.85 -6.46 -16.15
C ILE A 521 25.17 -5.70 -15.02
N LYS A 522 25.48 -6.08 -13.77
CA LYS A 522 25.00 -5.43 -12.56
C LYS A 522 26.08 -4.50 -12.02
N ASN A 523 25.75 -3.23 -11.86
CA ASN A 523 26.58 -2.27 -11.13
C ASN A 523 25.98 -2.02 -9.75
N GLU A 524 26.74 -2.32 -8.70
CA GLU A 524 26.32 -2.14 -7.32
C GLU A 524 26.58 -0.74 -6.78
N TRP A 525 27.30 0.09 -7.54
CA TRP A 525 27.49 1.48 -7.18
C TRP A 525 26.15 2.22 -7.12
N ARG A 526 25.94 2.94 -6.02
CA ARG A 526 24.73 3.75 -5.78
C ARG A 526 25.14 5.21 -5.64
N ASN A 527 24.32 6.11 -6.19
CA ASN A 527 24.43 7.51 -5.83
C ASN A 527 24.16 7.67 -4.33
N GLY A 528 24.98 8.47 -3.65
CA GLY A 528 24.94 8.63 -2.20
C GLY A 528 23.56 9.01 -1.64
N SER A 529 23.41 8.87 -0.33
CA SER A 529 22.18 9.20 0.40
C SER A 529 21.75 10.64 0.15
N ARG A 530 20.47 10.84 -0.14
CA ARG A 530 19.83 12.17 -0.19
C ARG A 530 19.08 12.39 1.12
N THR A 531 19.20 13.58 1.70
CA THR A 531 18.36 13.97 2.83
C THR A 531 16.92 14.13 2.34
N ILE A 532 16.00 13.37 2.93
CA ILE A 532 14.58 13.43 2.62
C ILE A 532 13.89 14.16 3.77
N TYR A 533 13.15 15.22 3.44
CA TYR A 533 12.29 15.91 4.37
C TYR A 533 10.83 15.56 4.05
N TRP A 534 10.09 15.16 5.07
CA TRP A 534 8.65 14.89 4.96
C TRP A 534 7.87 16.10 5.45
N TYR A 535 6.93 16.56 4.64
CA TYR A 535 6.03 17.66 4.98
C TYR A 535 4.61 17.11 5.15
N GLU A 536 4.05 17.27 6.34
CA GLU A 536 2.67 16.91 6.66
C GLU A 536 1.85 18.19 6.87
N GLY A 537 0.65 18.26 6.30
CA GLY A 537 -0.27 19.38 6.49
C GLY A 537 -1.31 19.51 5.38
N ASP A 538 -2.42 20.18 5.69
CA ASP A 538 -3.56 20.35 4.78
C ASP A 538 -3.36 21.47 3.74
N ASN A 539 -2.18 22.12 3.74
CA ASN A 539 -1.90 23.24 2.83
C ASN A 539 -0.45 23.24 2.32
N GLU A 540 -0.26 23.86 1.15
CA GLU A 540 1.01 23.88 0.41
C GLU A 540 2.04 24.89 0.98
N SER A 541 1.69 25.64 2.04
CA SER A 541 2.43 26.83 2.47
C SER A 541 3.83 26.51 2.99
N ALA A 542 3.98 25.41 3.74
CA ALA A 542 5.28 25.00 4.29
C ALA A 542 6.29 24.66 3.18
N ILE A 543 5.83 23.94 2.15
CA ILE A 543 6.65 23.56 0.98
C ILE A 543 7.05 24.82 0.19
N VAL A 544 6.10 25.75 -0.05
CA VAL A 544 6.37 27.00 -0.76
C VAL A 544 7.36 27.89 0.00
N ALA A 545 7.23 27.99 1.32
CA ALA A 545 8.15 28.76 2.16
C ALA A 545 9.58 28.21 2.10
N GLN A 546 9.75 26.90 2.11
CA GLN A 546 11.08 26.30 2.00
C GLN A 546 11.67 26.47 0.58
N ILE A 547 10.87 26.28 -0.46
CA ILE A 547 11.31 26.57 -1.85
C ILE A 547 11.78 28.02 -1.94
N SER A 548 11.03 28.96 -1.34
CA SER A 548 11.41 30.37 -1.28
C SER A 548 12.73 30.57 -0.54
N ALA A 549 12.92 29.95 0.62
CA ALA A 549 14.15 30.06 1.40
C ALA A 549 15.37 29.53 0.62
N ALA A 550 15.25 28.37 -0.02
CA ALA A 550 16.31 27.80 -0.85
C ALA A 550 16.66 28.72 -2.05
N LEU A 551 15.64 29.30 -2.70
CA LEU A 551 15.86 30.28 -3.78
C LEU A 551 16.53 31.58 -3.27
N MET A 552 16.17 32.06 -2.08
CA MET A 552 16.79 33.23 -1.44
C MET A 552 18.26 32.98 -1.08
N LEU A 553 18.60 31.74 -0.69
CA LEU A 553 19.98 31.30 -0.47
C LEU A 553 20.77 31.09 -1.77
N GLY A 554 20.14 31.27 -2.94
CA GLY A 554 20.78 31.11 -4.25
C GLY A 554 20.91 29.66 -4.71
N GLU A 555 20.21 28.72 -4.06
CA GLU A 555 20.23 27.31 -4.44
C GLU A 555 19.46 27.07 -5.75
N LYS A 556 19.88 26.05 -6.50
CA LYS A 556 19.15 25.59 -7.70
C LYS A 556 18.07 24.59 -7.30
N VAL A 557 16.83 25.04 -7.24
CA VAL A 557 15.68 24.22 -6.81
C VAL A 557 14.94 23.64 -8.01
N MET A 558 14.67 22.33 -7.99
CA MET A 558 13.76 21.66 -8.93
C MET A 558 12.48 21.23 -8.20
N VAL A 559 11.33 21.67 -8.71
CA VAL A 559 10.02 21.35 -8.13
C VAL A 559 9.24 20.47 -9.10
N ALA A 560 8.82 19.29 -8.65
CA ALA A 560 7.98 18.38 -9.40
C ALA A 560 6.61 18.25 -8.69
N SER A 561 5.51 18.31 -9.45
CA SER A 561 4.15 18.13 -8.94
C SER A 561 3.25 17.57 -10.04
N ASP A 562 2.25 16.80 -9.64
CA ASP A 562 1.16 16.32 -10.49
C ASP A 562 0.06 17.38 -10.71
N SER A 563 0.06 18.47 -9.93
CA SER A 563 -0.88 19.59 -10.05
C SER A 563 -0.32 20.70 -10.95
N LYS A 564 -0.81 20.74 -12.19
CA LYS A 564 -0.50 21.83 -13.15
C LYS A 564 -0.86 23.21 -12.58
N ARG A 565 -1.94 23.29 -11.80
CA ARG A 565 -2.38 24.54 -11.18
C ARG A 565 -1.37 25.01 -10.12
N PHE A 566 -0.83 24.09 -9.32
CA PHE A 566 0.18 24.38 -8.31
C PHE A 566 1.46 24.94 -8.94
N ILE A 567 2.04 24.24 -9.92
CA ILE A 567 3.26 24.69 -10.60
C ILE A 567 3.10 26.09 -11.21
N LYS A 568 1.96 26.36 -11.87
CA LYS A 568 1.68 27.70 -12.44
C LYS A 568 1.55 28.79 -11.38
N LYS A 569 0.96 28.48 -10.23
CA LYS A 569 0.82 29.42 -9.11
C LYS A 569 2.19 29.74 -8.52
N LEU A 570 3.01 28.71 -8.36
CA LEU A 570 4.38 28.78 -7.83
C LEU A 570 5.29 29.58 -8.78
N ASP A 571 5.22 29.32 -10.08
CA ASP A 571 5.94 30.07 -11.11
C ASP A 571 5.56 31.57 -11.09
N LYS A 572 4.27 31.89 -11.00
CA LYS A 572 3.80 33.27 -10.85
C LYS A 572 4.30 33.94 -9.57
N SER A 573 4.27 33.24 -8.43
CA SER A 573 4.69 33.83 -7.15
C SER A 573 6.18 34.16 -7.09
N PHE A 574 7.03 33.42 -7.82
CA PHE A 574 8.47 33.66 -7.86
C PHE A 574 8.91 34.51 -9.06
N THR A 575 8.05 34.71 -10.06
CA THR A 575 8.28 35.67 -11.15
C THR A 575 7.85 37.09 -10.74
N ILE A 576 6.85 37.22 -9.86
CA ILE A 576 6.30 38.50 -9.41
C ILE A 576 6.80 38.77 -7.98
N LYS A 577 7.99 39.39 -7.84
CA LYS A 577 8.34 40.39 -6.81
C LYS A 577 9.87 40.59 -6.67
N TYR A 578 10.34 41.76 -7.11
CA TYR A 578 11.14 42.68 -6.29
C TYR A 578 11.04 44.08 -6.91
N GLU A 579 10.10 44.90 -6.43
CA GLU A 579 10.21 46.36 -6.50
C GLU A 579 10.52 46.81 -5.09
N GLU A 580 11.76 47.22 -4.84
CA GLU A 580 12.16 47.81 -3.57
C GLU A 580 11.63 49.25 -3.57
N SER A 581 10.72 49.57 -2.66
CA SER A 581 10.37 50.95 -2.36
C SER A 581 11.57 51.60 -1.65
N ASN A 582 12.23 52.52 -2.35
CA ASN A 582 13.36 53.36 -1.92
C ASN A 582 14.76 52.73 -1.95
N SER A 583 15.41 52.76 -3.12
CA SER A 583 16.70 53.46 -3.25
C SER A 583 17.06 53.71 -4.72
N GLU A 584 17.43 54.95 -5.03
CA GLU A 584 18.10 55.30 -6.29
C GLU A 584 19.48 54.66 -6.30
N LYS A 585 19.62 53.47 -6.90
CA LYS A 585 20.86 52.96 -7.49
C LYS A 585 20.53 51.79 -8.40
N SER A 586 21.07 51.84 -9.62
CA SER A 586 20.88 50.87 -10.69
C SER A 586 21.11 49.43 -10.21
N HIS A 587 20.03 48.65 -10.10
CA HIS A 587 20.12 47.22 -9.82
C HIS A 587 19.46 46.41 -10.93
N THR A 588 20.29 45.60 -11.60
CA THR A 588 19.90 44.62 -12.59
C THR A 588 18.91 43.63 -11.97
N GLN A 589 17.73 43.52 -12.58
CA GLN A 589 16.70 42.54 -12.26
C GLN A 589 17.31 41.14 -12.13
N LYS A 590 17.38 40.60 -10.90
CA LYS A 590 17.77 39.21 -10.66
C LYS A 590 16.59 38.31 -11.05
N LYS A 591 16.45 38.06 -12.35
CA LYS A 591 15.42 37.16 -12.89
C LYS A 591 15.81 35.73 -12.53
N TYR A 592 15.17 35.16 -11.51
CA TYR A 592 15.31 33.73 -11.23
C TYR A 592 14.83 32.95 -12.46
N ARG A 593 15.75 32.21 -13.10
CA ARG A 593 15.40 31.38 -14.26
C ARG A 593 14.66 30.14 -13.78
N ILE A 594 13.34 30.21 -13.75
CA ILE A 594 12.48 29.04 -13.52
C ILE A 594 12.35 28.29 -14.84
N TRP A 595 12.78 27.03 -14.85
CA TRP A 595 12.61 26.11 -15.98
C TRP A 595 11.50 25.12 -15.67
N SER A 596 10.32 25.30 -16.28
CA SER A 596 9.22 24.34 -16.13
C SER A 596 9.36 23.22 -17.17
N GLY A 597 9.77 22.02 -16.74
CA GLY A 597 9.75 20.81 -17.56
C GLY A 597 8.35 20.20 -17.61
N ARG A 598 7.81 19.94 -18.82
CA ARG A 598 6.46 19.41 -19.03
C ARG A 598 6.47 17.88 -19.17
N SER A 599 5.51 17.20 -18.57
CA SER A 599 4.95 15.96 -19.12
C SER A 599 3.52 16.26 -19.57
N ASP A 600 3.32 16.36 -20.88
CA ASP A 600 1.96 16.42 -21.42
C ASP A 600 1.35 15.03 -21.23
N LYS A 601 0.36 14.93 -20.33
CA LYS A 601 -0.53 13.78 -20.22
C LYS A 601 -1.71 13.94 -21.15
#